data_AF-A0A7V9MDF6-F1
#
_entry.id   AF-A0A7V9MDF6-F1
#
_cell.length_a   1.000
_cell.length_b   1.000
_cell.length_c   1.000
_cell.angle_alpha   90.00
_cell.angle_beta   90.00
_cell.angle_gamma   90.00
#
_symmetry.space_group_name_H-M   'P 1'
#
loop_
_entity.id
_entity.type
_entity.pdbx_description
1 polymer ?
#
loop_
_entity_poly.entity_id
_entity_poly.type
_entity_poly.pdbx_seq_one_letter_code
_entity_poly.pdbx_strand_id
1 'polypeptide(L)' 'MLEQLRTPTRIVWGEQDQWLPVDVSAAIESRLSAADRILVPSAEHFSPEDQPAQVAIIDFVR' A
#
# COMPACT_ATOMS: atom_id res chain seq x y z
N MET A 1 -17.32 3.32 4.81
CA MET A 1 -17.16 3.38 3.34
C MET A 1 -16.19 2.32 2.85
N LEU A 2 -14.96 2.22 3.39
CA LEU A 2 -14.01 1.16 3.04
C LEU A 2 -14.55 -0.27 3.28
N GLU A 3 -15.23 -0.50 4.41
CA GLU A 3 -15.83 -1.80 4.77
C GLU A 3 -16.87 -2.33 3.76
N GLN A 4 -17.38 -1.49 2.87
CA GLN A 4 -18.36 -1.89 1.84
C GLN A 4 -17.67 -2.38 0.54
N LEU A 5 -16.36 -2.15 0.40
CA LEU A 5 -15.59 -2.63 -0.76
C LEU A 5 -15.45 -4.16 -0.70
N ARG A 6 -15.87 -4.80 -1.79
CA ARG A 6 -15.78 -6.26 -1.99
C ARG A 6 -14.76 -6.65 -3.05
N THR A 7 -14.24 -5.68 -3.79
CA THR A 7 -13.22 -5.91 -4.81
C THR A 7 -11.89 -6.19 -4.12
N PRO A 8 -11.09 -7.15 -4.60
CA PRO A 8 -9.70 -7.28 -4.17
C PRO A 8 -9.00 -5.92 -4.21
N THR A 9 -8.22 -5.59 -3.20
CA THR A 9 -7.54 -4.29 -3.06
C THR A 9 -6.10 -4.51 -2.62
N ARG A 10 -5.13 -3.90 -3.31
CA ARG A 10 -3.73 -3.91 -2.88
C ARG A 10 -3.32 -2.53 -2.43
N ILE A 11 -2.81 -2.45 -1.21
CA ILE A 11 -2.30 -1.21 -0.60
C ILE A 11 -0.79 -1.21 -0.80
N VAL A 12 -0.26 -0.17 -1.44
CA VAL A 12 1.18 0.04 -1.61
C VAL A 12 1.57 1.27 -0.79
N TRP A 13 2.59 1.13 0.06
CA TRP A 13 3.01 2.19 0.97
C TRP A 13 4.54 2.26 1.08
N GLY A 14 5.11 3.45 1.23
CA GLY A 14 6.52 3.59 1.54
C GLY A 14 6.81 3.14 2.98
N GLU A 15 7.82 2.29 3.18
CA GLU A 15 8.21 1.83 4.52
C GLU A 15 8.63 2.99 5.45
N GLN A 16 9.17 4.06 4.87
CA GLN A 16 9.74 5.22 5.59
C GLN A 16 8.91 6.50 5.41
N ASP A 17 7.63 6.38 5.01
CA ASP A 17 6.76 7.54 4.84
C ASP A 17 6.61 8.34 6.16
N GLN A 18 7.19 9.54 6.17
CA GLN A 18 7.15 10.46 7.32
C GLN A 18 5.93 11.39 7.30
N TRP A 19 5.23 11.48 6.17
CA TRP A 19 4.03 12.31 6.03
C TRP A 19 2.80 11.54 6.51
N LEU A 20 2.72 10.25 6.15
CA LEU A 20 1.71 9.32 6.63
C LEU A 20 2.40 8.09 7.23
N PRO A 21 2.48 8.00 8.57
CA PRO A 21 3.11 6.87 9.25
C PRO A 21 2.55 5.54 8.78
N VAL A 22 3.41 4.52 8.73
CA VAL A 22 3.06 3.19 8.22
C VAL A 22 1.82 2.57 8.89
N ASP A 23 1.52 2.92 10.14
CA ASP A 23 0.32 2.45 10.85
C ASP A 23 -0.99 2.86 10.19
N VAL A 24 -1.01 3.98 9.43
CA VAL A 24 -2.17 4.41 8.64
C VAL A 24 -2.50 3.35 7.59
N SER A 25 -1.48 2.80 6.92
CA SER A 25 -1.65 1.75 5.92
C SER A 25 -2.24 0.47 6.51
N ALA A 26 -1.83 0.10 7.73
CA ALA A 26 -2.38 -1.04 8.46
C ALA A 26 -3.84 -0.79 8.91
N ALA A 27 -4.17 0.44 9.33
CA ALA A 27 -5.53 0.82 9.69
C ALA A 27 -6.49 0.84 8.48
N ILE A 28 -5.98 1.11 7.27
CA ILE A 28 -6.76 0.99 6.03
C ILE A 28 -6.99 -0.50 5.71
N GLU A 29 -5.92 -1.30 5.76
CA GLU A 29 -5.96 -2.76 5.52
C GLU A 29 -7.01 -3.44 6.43
N SER A 30 -7.02 -3.10 7.73
CA SER A 30 -7.93 -3.71 8.71
C SER A 30 -9.41 -3.42 8.47
N ARG A 31 -9.74 -2.47 7.59
CA ARG A 31 -11.11 -2.07 7.26
C ARG A 31 -11.59 -2.66 5.93
N LEU A 32 -10.72 -3.33 5.19
CA LEU A 32 -11.04 -3.93 3.90
C LEU A 32 -11.23 -5.44 4.05
N SER A 33 -12.27 -5.97 3.41
CA SER A 33 -12.63 -7.39 3.51
C SER A 33 -11.72 -8.33 2.69
N ALA A 34 -11.09 -7.79 1.65
CA ALA A 34 -10.22 -8.52 0.73
C ALA A 34 -9.06 -7.61 0.31
N ALA A 35 -8.16 -7.34 1.25
CA ALA A 35 -6.98 -6.55 0.98
C ALA A 35 -5.70 -7.20 1.51
N ASP A 36 -4.60 -6.81 0.88
CA ASP A 36 -3.27 -7.02 1.38
C ASP A 36 -2.43 -5.76 1.20
N ARG A 37 -1.35 -5.70 1.97
CA ARG A 37 -0.49 -4.54 2.05
C ARG A 37 0.95 -4.88 1.72
N ILE A 38 1.55 -4.05 0.88
CA ILE A 38 2.96 -4.09 0.51
C ILE A 38 3.61 -2.80 1.01
N LEU A 39 4.64 -2.98 1.83
CA LEU A 39 5.58 -1.92 2.14
C LEU A 39 6.71 -1.98 1.12
N VAL A 40 7.04 -0.83 0.54
CA VAL A 40 8.14 -0.68 -0.41
C VAL A 40 9.39 -0.31 0.40
N PRO A 41 10.38 -1.21 0.52
CA PRO A 41 11.58 -0.97 1.31
C PRO A 41 12.30 0.30 0.90
N SER A 42 12.74 1.08 1.89
CA SER A 42 13.48 2.33 1.67
C SER A 42 12.74 3.42 0.86
N ALA A 43 11.44 3.25 0.57
CA ALA A 43 10.62 4.30 -0.02
C ALA A 43 9.97 5.17 1.06
N GLU A 44 9.85 6.46 0.77
CA GLU A 44 9.14 7.44 1.57
C GLU A 44 7.74 7.66 0.97
N HIS A 45 7.23 8.89 0.97
CA HIS A 45 5.86 9.19 0.59
C HIS A 45 5.57 8.90 -0.89
N PHE A 46 6.52 9.20 -1.78
CA PHE A 46 6.36 9.00 -3.22
C PHE A 46 7.02 7.69 -3.66
N SER A 47 6.51 6.56 -3.15
CA SER A 47 7.09 5.24 -3.46
C SER A 47 7.32 4.93 -4.95
N PRO A 48 6.51 5.40 -5.93
CA PRO A 48 6.83 5.23 -7.35
C PRO A 48 8.04 6.04 -7.83
N GLU A 49 8.36 7.16 -7.17
CA GLU A 49 9.54 7.98 -7.44
C GLU A 49 10.78 7.47 -6.69
N ASP A 50 10.61 7.05 -5.44
CA ASP A 50 11.71 6.55 -4.60
C ASP A 50 12.20 5.17 -5.06
N GLN A 51 11.28 4.28 -5.43
CA GLN A 51 11.54 2.88 -5.78
C GLN A 51 10.74 2.43 -7.03
N PRO A 52 10.92 3.07 -8.19
CA PRO A 52 10.11 2.83 -9.40
C PRO A 52 10.12 1.37 -9.85
N ALA A 53 11.29 0.72 -9.81
CA ALA A 53 11.44 -0.68 -10.23
C ALA A 53 10.68 -1.64 -9.31
N GLN A 54 10.66 -1.36 -7.99
CA GLN A 54 9.97 -2.20 -7.03
C GLN A 54 8.45 -2.06 -7.16
N VAL A 55 7.97 -0.83 -7.36
CA VAL A 55 6.54 -0.57 -7.56
C VAL A 55 6.04 -1.19 -8.88
N ALA A 56 6.82 -1.10 -9.96
CA ALA A 56 6.43 -1.59 -11.28
C ALA A 56 6.23 -3.11 -11.36
N ILE A 57 6.86 -3.88 -10.46
CA ILE A 57 6.73 -5.35 -10.42
C ILE A 57 5.68 -5.84 -9.42
N ILE A 58 4.90 -4.93 -8.80
CA ILE A 58 3.80 -5.32 -7.92
C ILE A 58 2.69 -5.92 -8.79
N ASP A 59 2.66 -7.25 -8.85
CA ASP A 59 1.54 -8.00 -9.42
C ASP A 59 0.27 -7.71 -8.61
N PHE A 60 -0.86 -7.43 -9.26
CA PHE A 60 -2.16 -7.25 -8.58
C PHE A 60 -3.33 -7.79 -9.39
N VAL A 61 -3.36 -7.50 -10.69
CA VAL A 61 -4.38 -8.00 -11.60
C VAL A 61 -3.70 -8.95 -12.57
N ARG A 62 -4.12 -10.21 -12.58
CA ARG A 62 -3.94 -11.13 -13.72
C ARG A 62 -5.26 -11.28 -14.44
#